data_AF-A0A8N4IA83-F1
#
_entry.id   AF-A0A8N4IA83-F1
#
_cell.length_a   1.000
_cell.length_b   1.000
_cell.length_c   1.000
_cell.angle_alpha   90.00
_cell.angle_beta   90.00
_cell.angle_gamma   90.00
#
_symmetry.space_group_name_H-M   'P 1'
#
loop_
_entity.id
_entity.type
_entity.pdbx_description
1 polymer ?
#
loop_
_entity_poly.entity_id
_entity_poly.type
_entity_poly.pdbx_seq_one_letter_code
_entity_poly.pdbx_strand_id
1 'polypeptide(L)'
;MSDDGGRPSQVAGSPDSRHDSKRSLDVPLESSKPSKLSRSMPEGEVGVEEAKDRVEEGREIMSQNHRIQRYLVAVEYIGTRFSGSQKQPNCRTVVGVLEEAFHKFVGQPVSIFCSSRTDAGVHALSNVCHVDVERISKRKPGEVLPPHEPGVVRRAVNHFLQKNEGDIMVIDVRRVPADFHARFKALERTYHYRILSGPEPLSTFEKERAWHVPEDIDILAMKKACSILVGCHDFSSFRAAGCQANSPIKTLDELNVTEVFPSLYFPSISERTEVESLNGHHSKTPELESFTECSNVSHMSVGKCNAESGREFGRRSRHRCYVITARARSFLYHQMFNFSYSASLLEIFLPNKMLPSQCS
;
A
#
# COMPACT_ATOMS: atom_id res chain seq x y z
N MET A 1 -47.20 4.66 37.82
CA MET A 1 -48.06 4.21 38.93
C MET A 1 -47.10 3.56 39.92
N SER A 2 -46.26 4.34 40.62
CA SER A 2 -46.54 5.23 41.78
C SER A 2 -46.87 4.36 43.00
N ASP A 3 -46.26 4.46 44.18
CA ASP A 3 -45.37 5.42 44.84
C ASP A 3 -44.61 4.64 45.94
N ASP A 4 -43.46 5.12 46.40
CA ASP A 4 -43.25 5.60 47.77
C ASP A 4 -41.75 5.84 48.06
N GLY A 5 -41.45 6.86 48.86
CA GLY A 5 -40.10 7.08 49.41
C GLY A 5 -39.56 8.50 49.29
N GLY A 6 -40.19 9.44 50.00
CA GLY A 6 -39.74 10.82 50.15
C GLY A 6 -38.39 10.99 50.87
N ARG A 7 -37.65 11.99 50.41
CA ARG A 7 -36.43 12.59 51.00
C ARG A 7 -36.72 13.32 52.33
N PRO A 8 -35.70 13.60 53.14
CA PRO A 8 -35.10 14.95 53.09
C PRO A 8 -33.57 15.00 53.14
N SER A 9 -33.07 16.18 52.77
CA SER A 9 -31.71 16.61 52.48
C SER A 9 -30.96 17.30 53.63
N GLN A 10 -29.67 17.57 53.39
CA GLN A 10 -28.66 18.37 54.13
C GLN A 10 -27.74 17.52 55.04
N VAL A 11 -26.41 17.67 55.08
CA VAL A 11 -25.58 18.88 55.23
C VAL A 11 -24.17 18.72 54.59
N ALA A 12 -23.56 19.87 54.28
CA ALA A 12 -22.15 20.20 53.97
C ALA A 12 -21.08 19.56 54.90
N GLY A 13 -19.76 19.58 54.66
CA GLY A 13 -18.91 20.21 53.64
C GLY A 13 -17.41 20.13 53.99
N SER A 14 -16.60 20.87 53.22
CA SER A 14 -15.22 21.36 53.47
C SER A 14 -14.03 20.45 53.09
N PRO A 15 -12.83 21.01 52.77
CA PRO A 15 -12.55 22.31 52.14
C PRO A 15 -11.44 22.32 51.06
N ASP A 16 -11.34 23.50 50.47
CA ASP A 16 -10.49 24.03 49.41
C ASP A 16 -9.10 24.51 49.92
N SER A 17 -8.26 24.94 48.95
CA SER A 17 -7.14 25.89 49.01
C SER A 17 -5.71 25.34 48.97
N ARG A 18 -4.71 25.94 48.29
CA ARG A 18 -4.56 26.84 47.12
C ARG A 18 -3.06 27.21 47.04
N HIS A 19 -2.71 27.91 45.94
CA HIS A 19 -1.50 28.70 45.65
C HIS A 19 -0.25 27.97 45.15
N ASP A 20 0.60 28.55 44.31
CA ASP A 20 0.55 29.57 43.23
C ASP A 20 2.01 29.76 42.82
N SER A 21 2.35 29.97 41.54
CA SER A 21 3.22 31.08 41.09
C SER A 21 3.55 31.05 39.59
N LYS A 22 3.35 32.21 38.96
CA LYS A 22 3.76 32.63 37.60
C LYS A 22 5.14 33.30 37.66
N ARG A 23 5.99 33.19 36.62
CA ARG A 23 6.34 34.27 35.64
C ARG A 23 7.53 33.91 34.72
N SER A 24 7.44 34.50 33.52
CA SER A 24 8.28 34.57 32.32
C SER A 24 9.60 35.36 32.43
N LEU A 25 10.53 35.21 31.46
CA LEU A 25 11.16 36.30 30.66
C LEU A 25 12.17 35.76 29.58
N ASP A 26 12.39 36.58 28.56
CA ASP A 26 12.98 36.36 27.22
C ASP A 26 14.41 36.97 27.04
N VAL A 27 15.27 36.35 26.18
CA VAL A 27 16.22 36.94 25.15
C VAL A 27 17.55 37.64 25.65
N PRO A 28 18.67 37.90 24.85
CA PRO A 28 19.21 37.47 23.52
C PRO A 28 20.75 37.09 23.38
N LEU A 29 21.11 36.59 22.16
CA LEU A 29 22.30 36.78 21.27
C LEU A 29 23.80 36.64 21.70
N GLU A 30 24.54 35.85 20.88
CA GLU A 30 25.67 36.24 19.98
C GLU A 30 27.00 35.44 19.99
N SER A 31 27.32 34.96 18.78
CA SER A 31 28.60 34.72 18.06
C SER A 31 29.96 34.54 18.76
N SER A 32 30.74 33.55 18.29
CA SER A 32 31.99 33.80 17.53
C SER A 32 32.72 32.49 17.15
N LYS A 33 33.08 32.38 15.87
CA LYS A 33 34.11 31.47 15.34
C LYS A 33 35.49 32.00 15.76
N PRO A 34 36.55 31.16 15.66
CA PRO A 34 37.77 31.67 15.05
C PRO A 34 38.28 30.81 13.88
N SER A 35 39.03 31.51 13.04
CA SER A 35 39.61 31.19 11.75
C SER A 35 41.05 30.67 11.83
N LYS A 36 41.50 30.12 10.70
CA LYS A 36 42.84 29.64 10.32
C LYS A 36 43.99 30.64 10.53
N LEU A 37 45.21 30.12 10.74
CA LEU A 37 46.55 30.53 10.23
C LEU A 37 47.60 29.66 11.00
N SER A 38 48.35 28.71 10.41
CA SER A 38 49.43 28.71 9.41
C SER A 38 50.87 28.76 9.98
N ARG A 39 51.66 27.76 9.54
CA ARG A 39 53.08 27.83 9.10
C ARG A 39 54.22 27.69 10.14
N SER A 40 55.02 26.64 9.97
CA SER A 40 56.47 26.75 9.69
C SER A 40 57.04 25.40 9.20
N MET A 41 57.88 25.49 8.17
CA MET A 41 58.73 24.43 7.59
C MET A 41 60.04 24.32 8.40
N PRO A 42 60.88 23.31 8.13
CA PRO A 42 62.04 23.64 7.31
C PRO A 42 62.35 22.63 6.19
N GLU A 43 63.19 23.13 5.29
CA GLU A 43 63.62 22.64 3.99
C GLU A 43 64.56 21.42 4.07
N GLY A 44 64.62 20.65 2.98
CA GLY A 44 65.58 19.56 2.82
C GLY A 44 65.47 18.84 1.47
N GLU A 45 66.18 19.39 0.49
CA GLU A 45 66.87 18.74 -0.64
C GLU A 45 66.13 17.96 -1.73
N VAL A 46 66.50 18.31 -2.97
CA VAL A 46 66.09 17.72 -4.25
C VAL A 46 67.18 16.75 -4.71
N GLY A 47 66.79 15.52 -5.06
CA GLY A 47 67.62 14.56 -5.78
C GLY A 47 66.76 13.81 -6.80
N VAL A 48 67.15 13.89 -8.07
CA VAL A 48 66.52 13.27 -9.24
C VAL A 48 67.00 11.82 -9.36
N GLU A 49 66.11 10.86 -9.66
CA GLU A 49 66.41 9.78 -10.62
C GLU A 49 65.16 8.99 -11.04
N GLU A 50 65.20 8.54 -12.28
CA GLU A 50 64.12 7.98 -13.09
C GLU A 50 63.83 6.50 -12.77
N ALA A 51 62.61 6.09 -13.13
CA ALA A 51 62.30 4.90 -13.95
C ALA A 51 61.31 3.87 -13.36
N LYS A 52 60.31 3.61 -14.22
CA LYS A 52 59.64 2.33 -14.53
C LYS A 52 58.41 1.88 -13.76
N ASP A 53 57.38 1.72 -14.59
CA ASP A 53 56.46 0.58 -14.64
C ASP A 53 55.70 0.20 -13.37
N ARG A 54 54.44 0.67 -13.33
CA ARG A 54 53.21 -0.14 -13.25
C ARG A 54 52.08 0.80 -12.89
N VAL A 55 51.36 1.30 -13.89
CA VAL A 55 50.02 1.84 -13.62
C VAL A 55 49.16 0.66 -13.21
N GLU A 56 48.93 0.62 -11.91
CA GLU A 56 48.12 -0.35 -11.19
C GLU A 56 46.75 -0.55 -11.86
N GLU A 57 46.52 -1.79 -12.29
CA GLU A 57 45.20 -2.40 -12.23
C GLU A 57 44.76 -2.41 -10.76
N GLY A 58 44.21 -1.28 -10.33
CA GLY A 58 43.88 -1.01 -8.94
C GLY A 58 42.63 -0.16 -8.83
N ARG A 59 41.56 -0.49 -9.57
CA ARG A 59 40.22 -0.09 -9.12
C ARG A 59 39.85 -0.99 -7.97
N GLU A 60 40.33 -0.59 -6.80
CA GLU A 60 40.04 -1.16 -5.50
C GLU A 60 38.55 -1.51 -5.41
N ILE A 61 38.31 -2.81 -5.32
CA ILE A 61 37.06 -3.39 -4.85
C ILE A 61 36.86 -2.82 -3.46
N MET A 62 36.07 -1.74 -3.36
CA MET A 62 35.72 -1.13 -2.09
C MET A 62 35.15 -2.21 -1.19
N SER A 63 35.88 -2.49 -0.11
CA SER A 63 35.58 -3.43 0.96
C SER A 63 34.09 -3.34 1.34
N GLN A 64 33.27 -4.20 0.74
CA GLN A 64 31.92 -4.42 1.23
C GLN A 64 32.07 -4.95 2.65
N ASN A 65 31.44 -4.27 3.60
CA ASN A 65 31.38 -4.73 4.97
C ASN A 65 30.54 -6.01 4.95
N HIS A 66 31.18 -7.19 4.84
CA HIS A 66 30.54 -8.51 4.63
C HIS A 66 29.62 -8.95 5.78
N ARG A 67 29.39 -8.07 6.76
CA ARG A 67 28.63 -8.33 7.96
C ARG A 67 27.12 -8.18 7.73
N ILE A 68 26.71 -7.14 7.00
CA ILE A 68 25.30 -6.77 6.83
C ILE A 68 24.91 -6.96 5.37
N GLN A 69 23.85 -7.74 5.14
CA GLN A 69 23.24 -7.88 3.82
C GLN A 69 21.91 -7.13 3.77
N ARG A 70 21.77 -6.23 2.79
CA ARG A 70 20.49 -5.62 2.46
C ARG A 70 19.66 -6.54 1.58
N TYR A 71 18.41 -6.75 1.95
CA TYR A 71 17.42 -7.47 1.15
C TYR A 71 16.34 -6.52 0.66
N LEU A 72 15.96 -6.66 -0.60
CA LEU A 72 14.72 -6.16 -1.16
C LEU A 72 13.65 -7.21 -0.94
N VAL A 73 12.48 -6.81 -0.45
CA VAL A 73 11.40 -7.70 -0.05
C VAL A 73 10.10 -7.17 -0.66
N ALA A 74 9.45 -7.96 -1.50
CA ALA A 74 8.11 -7.65 -2.00
C ALA A 74 7.07 -8.32 -1.09
N VAL A 75 6.07 -7.55 -0.67
CA VAL A 75 5.00 -8.01 0.22
C VAL A 75 3.62 -7.72 -0.36
N GLU A 76 2.70 -8.65 -0.15
CA GLU A 76 1.28 -8.46 -0.36
C GLU A 76 0.57 -8.44 1.00
N TYR A 77 -0.50 -7.65 1.13
CA TYR A 77 -1.29 -7.63 2.35
C TYR A 77 -2.72 -7.15 2.16
N ILE A 78 -3.61 -7.68 3.01
CA ILE A 78 -4.96 -7.18 3.22
C ILE A 78 -4.90 -6.10 4.30
N GLY A 79 -5.13 -4.84 3.92
CA GLY A 79 -4.94 -3.67 4.80
C GLY A 79 -5.95 -3.51 5.93
N THR A 80 -7.07 -4.24 5.93
CA THR A 80 -8.25 -3.99 6.78
C THR A 80 -7.96 -4.07 8.27
N ARG A 81 -6.98 -4.90 8.68
CA ARG A 81 -6.54 -5.06 10.07
C ARG A 81 -5.27 -4.29 10.41
N PHE A 82 -4.90 -3.31 9.60
CA PHE A 82 -3.71 -2.49 9.82
C PHE A 82 -4.09 -1.01 9.90
N SER A 83 -3.49 -0.30 10.87
CA SER A 83 -3.54 1.16 11.01
C SER A 83 -2.62 1.88 10.00
N GLY A 84 -2.46 1.28 8.82
CA GLY A 84 -1.55 1.72 7.78
C GLY A 84 -0.22 0.97 7.77
N SER A 85 0.60 1.31 6.78
CA SER A 85 1.87 0.63 6.56
C SER A 85 2.96 1.02 7.55
N GLN A 86 3.06 2.32 7.87
CA GLN A 86 4.14 2.87 8.66
C GLN A 86 3.96 2.57 10.14
N LYS A 87 5.06 2.22 10.82
CA LYS A 87 5.06 1.96 12.26
C LYS A 87 4.54 3.16 13.05
N GLN A 88 3.61 2.88 13.98
CA GLN A 88 3.03 3.83 14.91
C GLN A 88 2.97 3.19 16.31
N PRO A 89 3.09 3.97 17.39
CA PRO A 89 2.92 3.45 18.75
C PRO A 89 1.53 2.83 18.95
N ASN A 90 1.48 1.71 19.67
CA ASN A 90 0.23 1.05 20.10
C ASN A 90 -0.74 0.65 18.97
N CYS A 91 -0.26 0.55 17.72
CA CYS A 91 -1.07 0.20 16.56
C CYS A 91 -0.46 -0.96 15.76
N ARG A 92 -1.30 -1.85 15.25
CA ARG A 92 -0.87 -2.92 14.34
C ARG A 92 -0.63 -2.33 12.95
N THR A 93 0.59 -2.44 12.45
CA THR A 93 1.03 -1.83 11.19
C THR A 93 1.83 -2.83 10.37
N VAL A 94 1.87 -2.64 9.04
CA VAL A 94 2.61 -3.55 8.14
C VAL A 94 4.09 -3.64 8.52
N VAL A 95 4.74 -2.48 8.70
CA VAL A 95 6.16 -2.42 9.10
C VAL A 95 6.35 -3.08 10.48
N GLY A 96 5.47 -2.82 11.44
CA GLY A 96 5.58 -3.42 12.78
C GLY A 96 5.56 -4.95 12.76
N VAL A 97 4.60 -5.53 12.03
CA VAL A 97 4.46 -6.99 11.92
C VAL A 97 5.63 -7.61 11.14
N LEU A 98 6.11 -6.95 10.08
CA LEU A 98 7.29 -7.41 9.35
C LEU A 98 8.55 -7.36 10.23
N GLU A 99 8.78 -6.27 10.96
CA GLU A 99 9.93 -6.15 11.87
C GLU A 99 9.90 -7.24 12.96
N GLU A 100 8.72 -7.55 13.50
CA GLU A 100 8.54 -8.64 14.47
C GLU A 100 8.87 -10.01 13.85
N ALA A 101 8.41 -10.28 12.63
CA ALA A 101 8.70 -11.54 11.93
C ALA A 101 10.20 -11.68 11.62
N PHE A 102 10.86 -10.61 11.17
CA PHE A 102 12.31 -10.59 10.97
C PHE A 102 13.06 -10.72 12.30
N HIS A 103 12.60 -10.09 13.37
CA HIS A 103 13.19 -10.22 14.70
C HIS A 103 13.15 -11.68 15.18
N LYS A 104 12.00 -12.36 15.04
CA LYS A 104 11.86 -13.79 15.39
C LYS A 104 12.75 -14.69 14.55
N PHE A 105 12.96 -14.35 13.28
CA PHE A 105 13.82 -15.09 12.37
C PHE A 105 15.32 -14.89 12.68
N VAL A 106 15.78 -13.64 12.73
CA VAL A 106 17.20 -13.28 12.83
C VAL A 106 17.68 -13.29 14.29
N GLY A 107 16.78 -13.07 15.25
CA GLY A 107 17.06 -13.02 16.69
C GLY A 107 17.46 -11.63 17.20
N GLN A 108 17.41 -10.60 16.36
CA GLN A 108 17.74 -9.22 16.71
C GLN A 108 16.79 -8.23 16.03
N PRO A 109 16.57 -7.03 16.60
CA PRO A 109 15.72 -6.02 15.97
C PRO A 109 16.25 -5.62 14.59
N VAL A 110 15.34 -5.35 13.65
CA VAL A 110 15.66 -4.82 12.33
C VAL A 110 14.84 -3.56 12.07
N SER A 111 15.26 -2.76 11.10
CA SER A 111 14.47 -1.64 10.59
C SER A 111 14.03 -1.90 9.16
N ILE A 112 12.76 -1.63 8.86
CA ILE A 112 12.17 -1.87 7.54
C ILE A 112 11.70 -0.56 6.92
N PHE A 113 12.07 -0.34 5.67
CA PHE A 113 11.72 0.86 4.93
C PHE A 113 10.95 0.52 3.65
N CYS A 114 9.67 0.89 3.62
CA CYS A 114 8.79 0.70 2.48
C CYS A 114 9.07 1.70 1.34
N SER A 115 8.79 1.26 0.12
CA SER A 115 8.77 2.08 -1.09
C SER A 115 7.59 3.03 -1.08
N SER A 116 6.43 2.58 -0.59
CA SER A 116 5.20 3.35 -0.51
C SER A 116 4.59 3.25 0.88
N ARG A 117 4.08 4.39 1.38
CA ARG A 117 3.21 4.43 2.55
C ARG A 117 1.77 4.22 2.08
N THR A 118 1.07 3.29 2.69
CA THR A 118 -0.37 3.11 2.57
C THR A 118 -1.07 3.50 3.87
N ASP A 119 -2.28 4.03 3.73
CA ASP A 119 -3.15 4.44 4.84
C ASP A 119 -3.83 3.22 5.48
N ALA A 120 -4.52 3.44 6.60
CA ALA A 120 -5.29 2.41 7.27
C ALA A 120 -6.34 1.80 6.33
N GLY A 121 -6.48 0.47 6.36
CA GLY A 121 -7.40 -0.26 5.49
C GLY A 121 -6.91 -0.50 4.05
N VAL A 122 -5.90 0.24 3.56
CA VAL A 122 -5.43 0.12 2.17
C VAL A 122 -4.62 -1.17 1.99
N HIS A 123 -5.01 -1.98 0.99
CA HIS A 123 -4.31 -3.22 0.61
C HIS A 123 -3.07 -2.95 -0.26
N ALA A 124 -2.23 -3.97 -0.41
CA ALA A 124 -1.19 -3.98 -1.44
C ALA A 124 -1.07 -5.34 -2.10
N LEU A 125 -1.00 -5.34 -3.43
CA LEU A 125 -0.68 -6.53 -4.23
C LEU A 125 0.83 -6.79 -4.26
N SER A 126 1.64 -5.73 -4.22
CA SER A 126 3.11 -5.82 -4.19
C SER A 126 3.71 -4.50 -3.71
N ASN A 127 3.71 -4.26 -2.40
CA ASN A 127 4.51 -3.18 -1.82
C ASN A 127 5.94 -3.67 -1.61
N VAL A 128 6.92 -2.85 -1.93
CA VAL A 128 8.33 -3.23 -1.84
C VAL A 128 8.97 -2.57 -0.63
N CYS A 129 9.77 -3.30 0.13
CA CYS A 129 10.50 -2.87 1.30
C CYS A 129 11.98 -3.21 1.16
N HIS A 130 12.86 -2.55 1.92
CA HIS A 130 14.19 -3.07 2.16
C HIS A 130 14.47 -3.21 3.65
N VAL A 131 15.37 -4.13 3.97
CA VAL A 131 15.79 -4.48 5.34
C VAL A 131 17.25 -4.89 5.33
N ASP A 132 17.97 -4.47 6.37
CA ASP A 132 19.35 -4.85 6.61
C ASP A 132 19.41 -5.99 7.63
N VAL A 133 20.14 -7.05 7.29
CA VAL A 133 20.25 -8.25 8.12
C VAL A 133 21.72 -8.63 8.29
N GLU A 134 22.20 -8.57 9.53
CA GLU A 134 23.42 -9.26 9.96
C GLU A 134 23.06 -10.64 10.49
N ARG A 135 23.77 -11.67 10.02
CA ARG A 135 23.52 -13.04 10.46
C ARG A 135 24.55 -13.43 11.50
N ILE A 136 24.14 -13.49 12.77
CA ILE A 136 25.03 -13.83 13.89
C ILE A 136 24.89 -15.31 14.25
N SER A 137 26.02 -15.96 14.51
CA SER A 137 26.06 -17.34 14.99
C SER A 137 25.47 -17.46 16.39
N LYS A 138 24.46 -18.31 16.56
CA LYS A 138 23.89 -18.63 17.89
C LYS A 138 24.85 -19.46 18.75
N ARG A 139 25.79 -20.18 18.13
CA ARG A 139 26.74 -21.07 18.82
C ARG A 139 28.01 -20.34 19.24
N LYS A 140 28.39 -19.29 18.50
CA LYS A 140 29.58 -18.46 18.78
C LYS A 140 29.19 -16.99 18.72
N PRO A 141 28.79 -16.38 19.84
CA PRO A 141 28.46 -14.95 19.88
C PRO A 141 29.58 -14.10 19.30
N GLY A 142 29.26 -13.16 18.42
CA GLY A 142 30.22 -12.29 17.73
C GLY A 142 30.74 -12.81 16.38
N GLU A 143 30.51 -14.08 16.04
CA GLU A 143 30.79 -14.63 14.71
C GLU A 143 29.68 -14.23 13.73
N VAL A 144 30.05 -13.51 12.68
CA VAL A 144 29.15 -13.17 11.58
C VAL A 144 29.22 -14.26 10.51
N LEU A 145 28.07 -14.83 10.19
CA LEU A 145 27.91 -15.89 9.22
C LEU A 145 27.61 -15.32 7.82
N PRO A 146 27.83 -16.10 6.75
CA PRO A 146 27.44 -15.71 5.40
C PRO A 146 25.94 -15.37 5.31
N PRO A 147 25.56 -14.37 4.50
CA PRO A 147 24.17 -13.96 4.34
C PRO A 147 23.23 -15.12 4.01
N HIS A 148 21.99 -15.04 4.48
CA HIS A 148 20.96 -16.01 4.09
C HIS A 148 20.70 -16.00 2.58
N GLU A 149 20.39 -17.16 2.01
CA GLU A 149 19.83 -17.20 0.66
C GLU A 149 18.44 -16.55 0.65
N PRO A 150 18.07 -15.77 -0.38
CA PRO A 150 16.78 -15.06 -0.42
C PRO A 150 15.56 -15.97 -0.20
N GLY A 151 15.60 -17.19 -0.75
CA GLY A 151 14.54 -18.19 -0.55
C GLY A 151 14.39 -18.66 0.90
N VAL A 152 15.48 -18.66 1.68
CA VAL A 152 15.45 -18.96 3.13
C VAL A 152 14.79 -17.81 3.88
N VAL A 153 15.17 -16.57 3.57
CA VAL A 153 14.56 -15.37 4.18
C VAL A 153 13.05 -15.36 3.94
N ARG A 154 12.62 -15.56 2.69
CA ARG A 154 11.19 -15.62 2.33
C ARG A 154 10.44 -16.66 3.15
N ARG A 155 10.92 -17.92 3.17
CA ARG A 155 10.25 -19.02 3.90
C ARG A 155 10.20 -18.77 5.40
N ALA A 156 11.30 -18.32 5.99
CA ALA A 156 11.39 -18.10 7.43
C ALA A 156 10.51 -16.93 7.89
N VAL A 157 10.51 -15.80 7.16
CA VAL A 157 9.66 -14.66 7.49
C VAL A 157 8.19 -15.04 7.33
N ASN A 158 7.80 -15.69 6.22
CA ASN A 158 6.42 -16.14 6.02
C ASN A 158 5.94 -17.12 7.10
N HIS A 159 6.81 -18.00 7.60
CA HIS A 159 6.45 -18.87 8.72
C HIS A 159 5.98 -18.09 9.96
N PHE A 160 6.63 -16.96 10.27
CA PHE A 160 6.24 -16.12 11.39
C PHE A 160 5.04 -15.23 11.07
N LEU A 161 4.89 -14.75 9.83
CA LEU A 161 3.72 -13.99 9.40
C LEU A 161 2.44 -14.83 9.40
N GLN A 162 2.51 -16.09 8.96
CA GLN A 162 1.37 -17.00 8.95
C GLN A 162 0.90 -17.38 10.35
N LYS A 163 1.82 -17.50 11.32
CA LYS A 163 1.48 -17.65 12.73
C LYS A 163 0.81 -16.40 13.32
N ASN A 164 0.98 -15.25 12.68
CA ASN A 164 0.49 -13.94 13.11
C ASN A 164 -0.64 -13.45 12.20
N GLU A 165 -1.71 -14.25 12.13
CA GLU A 165 -2.99 -13.95 11.45
C GLU A 165 -3.03 -14.05 9.91
N GLY A 166 -1.88 -14.15 9.21
CA GLY A 166 -1.83 -14.50 7.79
C GLY A 166 -2.42 -13.48 6.80
N ASP A 167 -2.51 -12.20 7.16
CA ASP A 167 -2.98 -11.10 6.30
C ASP A 167 -1.87 -10.38 5.54
N ILE A 168 -0.62 -10.81 5.71
CA ILE A 168 0.55 -10.31 5.00
C ILE A 168 1.48 -11.47 4.64
N MET A 169 2.04 -11.41 3.44
CA MET A 169 2.97 -12.42 2.93
C MET A 169 4.12 -11.75 2.17
N VAL A 170 5.32 -12.32 2.32
CA VAL A 170 6.47 -12.04 1.46
C VAL A 170 6.38 -12.90 0.20
N ILE A 171 6.31 -12.24 -0.97
CA ILE A 171 6.15 -12.91 -2.26
C ILE A 171 7.50 -13.07 -2.99
N ASP A 172 8.41 -12.09 -2.87
CA ASP A 172 9.76 -12.13 -3.47
C ASP A 172 10.81 -11.53 -2.52
N VAL A 173 12.04 -12.03 -2.60
CA VAL A 173 13.20 -11.52 -1.86
C VAL A 173 14.43 -11.53 -2.76
N ARG A 174 15.22 -10.44 -2.75
CA ARG A 174 16.48 -10.33 -3.49
C ARG A 174 17.57 -9.69 -2.64
N ARG A 175 18.83 -10.09 -2.86
CA ARG A 175 19.97 -9.33 -2.36
C ARG A 175 20.13 -8.07 -3.20
N VAL A 176 20.42 -6.94 -2.56
CA VAL A 176 20.68 -5.67 -3.24
C VAL A 176 21.91 -4.99 -2.63
N PRO A 177 22.54 -4.06 -3.36
CA PRO A 177 23.62 -3.24 -2.82
C PRO A 177 23.23 -2.50 -1.53
N ALA A 178 24.21 -2.24 -0.66
CA ALA A 178 23.99 -1.59 0.64
C ALA A 178 23.48 -0.14 0.54
N ASP A 179 23.68 0.52 -0.61
CA ASP A 179 23.19 1.87 -0.91
C ASP A 179 21.77 1.87 -1.52
N PHE A 180 21.19 0.70 -1.80
CA PHE A 180 19.84 0.62 -2.37
C PHE A 180 18.78 1.05 -1.35
N HIS A 181 17.93 2.02 -1.70
CA HIS A 181 16.83 2.46 -0.84
C HIS A 181 15.48 2.32 -1.57
N ALA A 182 14.60 1.44 -1.07
CA ALA A 182 13.32 1.08 -1.71
C ALA A 182 12.46 2.30 -2.11
N ARG A 183 12.37 3.33 -1.26
CA ARG A 183 11.61 4.56 -1.57
C ARG A 183 12.22 5.40 -2.69
N PHE A 184 13.53 5.61 -2.68
CA PHE A 184 14.21 6.57 -3.54
C PHE A 184 14.62 5.98 -4.89
N LYS A 185 14.84 4.66 -4.95
CA LYS A 185 15.11 3.92 -6.19
C LYS A 185 13.83 3.51 -6.94
N ALA A 186 12.64 3.63 -6.32
CA ALA A 186 11.38 3.37 -7.01
C ALA A 186 11.14 4.36 -8.14
N LEU A 187 10.94 3.85 -9.35
CA LEU A 187 10.70 4.64 -10.56
C LEU A 187 9.26 5.14 -10.62
N GLU A 188 8.32 4.25 -10.32
CA GLU A 188 6.88 4.52 -10.36
C GLU A 188 6.13 3.66 -9.34
N ARG A 189 4.87 4.04 -9.11
CA ARG A 189 3.92 3.37 -8.24
C ARG A 189 2.60 3.30 -8.99
N THR A 190 1.96 2.14 -8.96
CA THR A 190 0.65 1.92 -9.56
C THR A 190 -0.35 1.60 -8.47
N TYR A 191 -1.48 2.30 -8.48
CA TYR A 191 -2.61 2.08 -7.59
C TYR A 191 -3.82 1.64 -8.43
N HIS A 192 -4.57 0.69 -7.87
CA HIS A 192 -5.86 0.26 -8.41
C HIS A 192 -6.94 0.58 -7.39
N TYR A 193 -8.01 1.21 -7.85
CA TYR A 193 -9.20 1.46 -7.05
C TYR A 193 -10.37 0.73 -7.67
N ARG A 194 -10.98 -0.18 -6.92
CA ARG A 194 -12.04 -1.06 -7.41
C ARG A 194 -13.41 -0.55 -6.96
N ILE A 195 -14.31 -0.38 -7.91
CA ILE A 195 -15.66 0.14 -7.72
C ILE A 195 -16.65 -0.92 -8.21
N LEU A 196 -17.68 -1.19 -7.41
CA LEU A 196 -18.79 -2.07 -7.76
C LEU A 196 -20.05 -1.22 -7.83
N SER A 197 -20.65 -1.16 -9.01
CA SER A 197 -21.86 -0.37 -9.31
C SER A 197 -23.09 -1.26 -9.41
N GLY A 198 -24.18 -0.86 -8.76
CA GLY A 198 -25.48 -1.51 -8.89
C GLY A 198 -26.34 -1.44 -7.62
N PRO A 199 -27.67 -1.51 -7.77
CA PRO A 199 -28.63 -1.15 -6.71
C PRO A 199 -28.72 -2.18 -5.58
N GLU A 200 -28.31 -3.43 -5.83
CA GLU A 200 -28.34 -4.46 -4.81
C GLU A 200 -27.22 -4.27 -3.78
N PRO A 201 -27.37 -4.76 -2.54
CA PRO A 201 -26.28 -4.78 -1.57
C PRO A 201 -25.03 -5.50 -2.09
N LEU A 202 -23.84 -5.10 -1.65
CA LEU A 202 -22.59 -5.79 -2.00
C LEU A 202 -22.53 -7.23 -1.52
N SER A 203 -21.80 -8.06 -2.28
CA SER A 203 -21.43 -9.39 -1.84
C SER A 203 -20.62 -9.35 -0.56
N THR A 204 -20.90 -10.29 0.35
CA THR A 204 -20.11 -10.47 1.58
C THR A 204 -18.63 -10.71 1.26
N PHE A 205 -18.32 -11.31 0.11
CA PHE A 205 -16.96 -11.52 -0.37
C PHE A 205 -16.27 -10.25 -0.89
N GLU A 206 -17.05 -9.21 -1.20
CA GLU A 206 -16.58 -7.91 -1.72
C GLU A 206 -16.44 -6.85 -0.63
N LYS A 207 -16.93 -7.16 0.58
CA LYS A 207 -16.81 -6.30 1.74
C LYS A 207 -15.34 -5.95 1.99
N GLU A 208 -15.07 -4.67 2.20
CA GLU A 208 -13.72 -4.13 2.44
C GLU A 208 -12.73 -4.39 1.29
N ARG A 209 -13.18 -4.70 0.07
CA ARG A 209 -12.31 -4.92 -1.11
C ARG A 209 -12.66 -4.04 -2.31
N ALA A 210 -13.82 -3.40 -2.28
CA ALA A 210 -14.28 -2.49 -3.31
C ALA A 210 -15.18 -1.42 -2.70
N TRP A 211 -15.27 -0.28 -3.39
CA TRP A 211 -16.26 0.74 -3.08
C TRP A 211 -17.59 0.40 -3.75
N HIS A 212 -18.67 0.33 -2.98
CA HIS A 212 -20.04 0.21 -3.52
C HIS A 212 -20.57 1.56 -3.96
N VAL A 213 -21.05 1.64 -5.18
CA VAL A 213 -21.84 2.75 -5.71
C VAL A 213 -23.21 2.18 -6.13
N PRO A 214 -24.31 2.48 -5.43
CA PRO A 214 -25.63 1.96 -5.81
C PRO A 214 -26.09 2.41 -7.21
N GLU A 215 -25.63 3.57 -7.65
CA GLU A 215 -25.99 4.21 -8.91
C GLU A 215 -25.22 3.63 -10.11
N ASP A 216 -25.79 3.83 -11.30
CA ASP A 216 -25.09 3.60 -12.56
C ASP A 216 -23.99 4.64 -12.77
N ILE A 217 -22.89 4.21 -13.38
CA ILE A 217 -21.69 5.02 -13.61
C ILE A 217 -21.52 5.27 -15.11
N ASP A 218 -21.39 6.54 -15.51
CA ASP A 218 -21.00 6.97 -16.86
C ASP A 218 -19.48 6.86 -17.03
N ILE A 219 -19.07 5.69 -17.52
CA ILE A 219 -17.67 5.41 -17.83
C ILE A 219 -17.08 6.39 -18.86
N LEU A 220 -17.86 6.97 -19.77
CA LEU A 220 -17.35 7.94 -20.75
C LEU A 220 -17.03 9.27 -20.09
N ALA A 221 -17.89 9.73 -19.18
CA ALA A 221 -17.64 10.93 -18.37
C ALA A 221 -16.40 10.74 -17.48
N MET A 222 -16.29 9.61 -16.78
CA MET A 222 -15.10 9.29 -15.98
C MET A 222 -13.82 9.26 -16.83
N LYS A 223 -13.85 8.62 -18.01
CA LYS A 223 -12.69 8.58 -18.93
C LYS A 223 -12.26 9.97 -19.38
N LYS A 224 -13.22 10.86 -19.70
CA LYS A 224 -12.93 12.27 -20.03
C LYS A 224 -12.28 12.97 -18.84
N ALA A 225 -12.83 12.83 -17.64
CA ALA A 225 -12.24 13.42 -16.43
C ALA A 225 -10.82 12.90 -16.15
N CYS A 226 -10.58 11.59 -16.27
CA CYS A 226 -9.26 11.00 -16.12
C CYS A 226 -8.24 11.59 -17.11
N SER A 227 -8.63 11.76 -18.39
CA SER A 227 -7.74 12.28 -19.42
C SER A 227 -7.22 13.70 -19.15
N ILE A 228 -8.02 14.53 -18.48
CA ILE A 228 -7.64 15.91 -18.11
C ILE A 228 -6.56 15.93 -17.03
N LEU A 229 -6.57 14.95 -16.13
CA LEU A 229 -5.67 14.88 -14.97
C LEU A 229 -4.31 14.23 -15.29
N VAL A 230 -4.18 13.53 -16.42
CA VAL A 230 -2.90 13.00 -16.88
C VAL A 230 -1.95 14.14 -17.23
N GLY A 231 -0.67 14.00 -16.90
CA GLY A 231 0.36 15.03 -17.11
C GLY A 231 0.77 15.74 -15.82
N CYS A 232 1.42 16.90 -15.97
CA CYS A 232 1.99 17.67 -14.87
C CYS A 232 1.04 18.77 -14.42
N HIS A 233 0.54 18.67 -13.18
CA HIS A 233 -0.46 19.59 -12.64
C HIS A 233 -0.15 19.96 -11.19
N ASP A 234 -0.70 21.08 -10.75
CA ASP A 234 -0.81 21.41 -9.33
C ASP A 234 -2.01 20.65 -8.74
N PHE A 235 -1.74 19.66 -7.88
CA PHE A 235 -2.77 18.87 -7.22
C PHE A 235 -3.11 19.37 -5.81
N SER A 236 -2.95 20.67 -5.53
CA SER A 236 -3.30 21.27 -4.23
C SER A 236 -4.73 20.97 -3.79
N SER A 237 -5.70 20.97 -4.71
CA SER A 237 -7.10 20.64 -4.42
C SER A 237 -7.33 19.18 -4.01
N PHE A 238 -6.39 18.28 -4.34
CA PHE A 238 -6.43 16.85 -4.00
C PHE A 238 -5.53 16.50 -2.82
N ARG A 239 -4.91 17.49 -2.18
CA ARG A 239 -3.96 17.31 -1.09
C ARG A 239 -4.67 17.43 0.27
N ALA A 240 -4.60 16.40 1.09
CA ALA A 240 -5.10 16.48 2.47
C ALA A 240 -4.23 17.37 3.36
N ALA A 241 -4.82 17.95 4.42
CA ALA A 241 -4.19 18.92 5.33
C ALA A 241 -2.91 18.40 6.02
N GLY A 242 -2.72 17.07 6.13
CA GLY A 242 -1.53 16.45 6.72
C GLY A 242 -0.40 16.12 5.74
N CYS A 243 -0.47 16.57 4.48
CA CYS A 243 0.52 16.19 3.48
C CYS A 243 1.89 16.85 3.71
N GLN A 244 2.92 16.02 3.94
CA GLN A 244 4.31 16.46 4.15
C GLN A 244 5.12 16.63 2.84
N ALA A 245 4.47 16.67 1.68
CA ALA A 245 5.17 16.82 0.41
C ALA A 245 5.61 18.27 0.18
N ASN A 246 6.87 18.46 -0.20
CA ASN A 246 7.45 19.80 -0.43
C ASN A 246 6.79 20.58 -1.58
N SER A 247 6.19 19.87 -2.54
CA SER A 247 5.48 20.49 -3.67
C SER A 247 4.19 19.74 -3.98
N PRO A 248 3.08 20.46 -4.24
CA PRO A 248 1.83 19.87 -4.71
C PRO A 248 1.85 19.54 -6.21
N ILE A 249 2.88 20.00 -6.94
CA ILE A 249 3.04 19.70 -8.36
C ILE A 249 3.48 18.24 -8.50
N LYS A 250 2.69 17.46 -9.25
CA LYS A 250 2.98 16.06 -9.58
C LYS A 250 2.74 15.80 -11.05
N THR A 251 3.37 14.74 -11.54
CA THR A 251 3.13 14.21 -12.88
C THR A 251 2.43 12.87 -12.74
N LEU A 252 1.23 12.74 -13.30
CA LEU A 252 0.54 11.46 -13.47
C LEU A 252 0.89 10.91 -14.85
N ASP A 253 1.48 9.73 -14.88
CA ASP A 253 1.86 9.03 -16.11
C ASP A 253 0.66 8.28 -16.71
N GLU A 254 -0.25 7.82 -15.85
CA GLU A 254 -1.47 7.13 -16.23
C GLU A 254 -2.59 7.45 -15.23
N LEU A 255 -3.78 7.69 -15.75
CA LEU A 255 -5.03 7.64 -15.01
C LEU A 255 -6.12 7.18 -15.98
N ASN A 256 -6.71 6.02 -15.73
CA ASN A 256 -7.78 5.48 -16.56
C ASN A 256 -8.81 4.74 -15.72
N VAL A 257 -9.97 4.50 -16.33
CA VAL A 257 -11.01 3.63 -15.78
C VAL A 257 -11.40 2.59 -16.81
N THR A 258 -11.47 1.33 -16.38
CA THR A 258 -11.87 0.20 -17.20
C THR A 258 -12.95 -0.60 -16.49
N GLU A 259 -13.99 -0.97 -17.23
CA GLU A 259 -14.91 -2.00 -16.78
C GLU A 259 -14.22 -3.36 -16.91
N VAL A 260 -14.29 -4.16 -15.85
CA VAL A 260 -13.70 -5.49 -15.77
C VAL A 260 -14.76 -6.46 -15.25
N PHE A 261 -14.56 -7.75 -15.52
CA PHE A 261 -15.35 -8.76 -14.85
C PHE A 261 -14.89 -8.86 -13.39
N PRO A 262 -15.80 -8.89 -12.40
CA PRO A 262 -15.42 -9.02 -10.99
C PRO A 262 -14.70 -10.36 -10.78
N SER A 263 -13.43 -10.31 -10.36
CA SER A 263 -12.66 -11.50 -10.00
C SER A 263 -13.05 -12.00 -8.60
N LEU A 264 -13.11 -13.32 -8.42
CA LEU A 264 -13.93 -14.08 -7.43
C LEU A 264 -15.34 -14.38 -7.92
N TYR A 265 -15.43 -14.77 -9.18
CA TYR A 265 -16.59 -15.44 -9.70
C TYR A 265 -16.39 -16.95 -9.55
N PHE A 266 -17.14 -17.57 -8.64
CA PHE A 266 -17.44 -18.99 -8.77
C PHE A 266 -18.69 -19.07 -9.66
N PRO A 267 -18.54 -19.14 -10.99
CA PRO A 267 -19.69 -19.17 -11.87
C PRO A 267 -20.58 -20.34 -11.47
N SER A 268 -21.87 -20.05 -11.26
CA SER A 268 -22.87 -21.12 -11.27
C SER A 268 -22.88 -21.79 -12.64
N ILE A 269 -23.42 -23.02 -12.72
CA ILE A 269 -23.44 -23.80 -13.98
C ILE A 269 -24.11 -23.01 -15.10
N SER A 270 -25.27 -22.38 -14.82
CA SER A 270 -26.01 -21.55 -15.79
C SER A 270 -25.17 -20.40 -16.33
N GLU A 271 -24.29 -19.83 -15.51
CA GLU A 271 -23.51 -18.67 -15.91
C GLU A 271 -22.20 -19.01 -16.63
N ARG A 272 -21.67 -20.24 -16.47
CA ARG A 272 -20.58 -20.72 -17.36
C ARG A 272 -21.07 -20.78 -18.78
N THR A 273 -22.27 -21.31 -18.99
CA THR A 273 -22.89 -21.43 -20.31
C THR A 273 -23.09 -20.07 -20.98
N GLU A 274 -23.49 -19.03 -20.23
CA GLU A 274 -23.59 -17.65 -20.75
C GLU A 274 -22.23 -17.06 -21.14
N VAL A 275 -21.19 -17.25 -20.30
CA VAL A 275 -19.83 -16.75 -20.56
C VAL A 275 -19.17 -17.48 -21.74
N GLU A 276 -19.38 -18.80 -21.86
CA GLU A 276 -18.92 -19.62 -22.99
C GLU A 276 -19.60 -19.22 -24.30
N SER A 277 -20.89 -18.88 -24.24
CA SER A 277 -21.64 -18.39 -25.41
C SER A 277 -21.16 -17.02 -25.91
N LEU A 278 -20.69 -16.16 -25.00
CA LEU A 278 -20.13 -14.84 -25.34
C LEU A 278 -18.67 -14.91 -25.83
N ASN A 279 -17.90 -15.91 -25.39
CA ASN A 279 -16.50 -16.11 -25.79
C ASN A 279 -16.33 -16.97 -27.07
N GLY A 280 -17.40 -17.53 -27.63
CA GLY A 280 -17.40 -18.45 -28.79
C GLY A 280 -17.00 -17.85 -30.16
N HIS A 281 -16.29 -16.72 -30.21
CA HIS A 281 -15.78 -16.13 -31.46
C HIS A 281 -14.25 -16.09 -31.60
N HIS A 282 -13.50 -16.78 -30.75
CA HIS A 282 -12.09 -17.05 -31.07
C HIS A 282 -11.61 -18.46 -30.67
N SER A 283 -11.13 -19.14 -31.71
CA SER A 283 -10.27 -20.34 -31.77
C SER A 283 -10.94 -21.73 -31.71
N LYS A 284 -10.70 -22.48 -32.78
CA LYS A 284 -11.07 -23.88 -33.01
C LYS A 284 -9.94 -24.82 -32.51
N THR A 285 -10.37 -25.91 -31.86
CA THR A 285 -9.85 -27.32 -31.90
C THR A 285 -8.48 -27.70 -31.31
N PRO A 286 -8.21 -29.00 -31.00
CA PRO A 286 -9.12 -30.15 -30.86
C PRO A 286 -8.97 -31.00 -29.56
N GLU A 287 -10.05 -31.73 -29.29
CA GLU A 287 -10.23 -33.04 -28.64
C GLU A 287 -9.05 -33.73 -27.91
N LEU A 288 -9.31 -34.11 -26.66
CA LEU A 288 -8.89 -35.40 -26.12
C LEU A 288 -10.02 -35.97 -25.26
N GLU A 289 -10.67 -36.99 -25.80
CA GLU A 289 -11.58 -37.86 -25.05
C GLU A 289 -10.78 -38.58 -23.95
N SER A 290 -11.31 -38.60 -22.72
CA SER A 290 -11.86 -39.83 -22.14
C SER A 290 -11.95 -39.76 -20.61
N PHE A 291 -13.00 -40.44 -20.16
CA PHE A 291 -13.23 -41.06 -18.86
C PHE A 291 -14.20 -40.41 -17.87
N THR A 292 -15.25 -41.22 -17.68
CA THR A 292 -16.08 -41.46 -16.51
C THR A 292 -17.32 -40.61 -16.35
N GLU A 293 -18.40 -41.16 -16.91
CA GLU A 293 -19.78 -41.04 -16.42
C GLU A 293 -19.82 -41.10 -14.88
N CYS A 294 -20.21 -39.99 -14.27
CA CYS A 294 -20.90 -40.01 -12.99
C CYS A 294 -22.33 -39.56 -13.25
N SER A 295 -23.14 -40.52 -13.69
CA SER A 295 -24.58 -40.48 -13.57
C SER A 295 -24.94 -40.36 -12.08
N ASN A 296 -25.25 -39.14 -11.63
CA ASN A 296 -26.18 -38.82 -10.54
C ASN A 296 -26.14 -37.31 -10.25
N VAL A 297 -26.70 -36.52 -11.17
CA VAL A 297 -27.20 -35.19 -10.79
C VAL A 297 -28.67 -35.41 -10.43
N SER A 298 -28.94 -35.52 -9.13
CA SER A 298 -30.27 -35.36 -8.60
C SER A 298 -30.80 -34.00 -9.07
N HIS A 299 -31.70 -34.05 -10.05
CA HIS A 299 -32.54 -32.91 -10.42
C HIS A 299 -33.36 -32.56 -9.19
N MET A 300 -32.82 -31.68 -8.32
CA MET A 300 -33.66 -30.99 -7.34
C MET A 300 -34.53 -30.03 -8.14
N SER A 301 -35.67 -30.54 -8.59
CA SER A 301 -36.78 -29.73 -9.06
C SER A 301 -37.29 -28.93 -7.86
N VAL A 302 -36.65 -27.79 -7.59
CA VAL A 302 -37.28 -26.71 -6.84
C VAL A 302 -38.51 -26.36 -7.67
N GLY A 303 -39.68 -26.65 -7.10
CA GLY A 303 -40.97 -26.47 -7.76
C GLY A 303 -41.06 -25.09 -8.38
N LYS A 304 -41.75 -24.99 -9.52
CA LYS A 304 -42.10 -23.73 -10.18
C LYS A 304 -42.86 -22.85 -9.19
N CYS A 305 -42.14 -22.09 -8.38
CA CYS A 305 -42.66 -20.92 -7.72
C CYS A 305 -42.85 -19.88 -8.83
N ASN A 306 -44.08 -19.36 -8.96
CA ASN A 306 -44.43 -18.35 -9.94
C ASN A 306 -43.47 -17.16 -9.80
N ALA A 307 -42.51 -17.07 -10.70
CA ALA A 307 -41.50 -16.03 -10.70
C ALA A 307 -42.09 -14.81 -11.42
N GLU A 308 -42.64 -13.86 -10.67
CA GLU A 308 -43.01 -12.52 -11.17
C GLU A 308 -41.78 -11.66 -11.56
N SER A 309 -40.59 -12.23 -11.59
CA SER A 309 -39.45 -11.67 -12.31
C SER A 309 -38.58 -12.85 -12.72
N GLY A 310 -38.00 -12.85 -13.92
CA GLY A 310 -37.14 -13.93 -14.43
C GLY A 310 -35.82 -14.14 -13.67
N ARG A 311 -35.76 -13.85 -12.37
CA ARG A 311 -34.65 -14.13 -11.47
C ARG A 311 -34.74 -15.57 -10.96
N GLU A 312 -33.80 -16.40 -11.37
CA GLU A 312 -33.63 -17.76 -10.86
C GLU A 312 -33.29 -17.75 -9.36
N PHE A 313 -33.81 -18.73 -8.60
CA PHE A 313 -33.53 -18.88 -7.16
C PHE A 313 -32.01 -19.05 -6.92
N GLY A 314 -31.48 -18.29 -5.95
CA GLY A 314 -30.05 -18.33 -5.60
C GLY A 314 -29.14 -17.52 -6.53
N ARG A 315 -29.67 -16.92 -7.60
CA ARG A 315 -28.91 -16.03 -8.47
C ARG A 315 -28.85 -14.63 -7.88
N ARG A 316 -27.64 -14.12 -7.65
CA ARG A 316 -27.41 -12.75 -7.20
C ARG A 316 -27.36 -11.82 -8.41
N SER A 317 -27.99 -10.64 -8.35
CA SER A 317 -27.79 -9.62 -9.38
C SER A 317 -26.32 -9.22 -9.43
N ARG A 318 -25.78 -9.08 -10.63
CA ARG A 318 -24.36 -8.74 -10.84
C ARG A 318 -24.17 -7.24 -10.69
N HIS A 319 -23.17 -6.85 -9.90
CA HIS A 319 -22.61 -5.50 -9.93
C HIS A 319 -21.68 -5.37 -11.14
N ARG A 320 -21.72 -4.21 -11.79
CA ARG A 320 -20.69 -3.84 -12.77
C ARG A 320 -19.42 -3.48 -12.00
N CYS A 321 -18.28 -4.00 -12.43
CA CYS A 321 -17.01 -3.77 -11.75
C CYS A 321 -16.13 -2.86 -12.58
N TYR A 322 -15.69 -1.75 -11.98
CA TYR A 322 -14.75 -0.83 -12.59
C TYR A 322 -13.47 -0.80 -11.79
N VAL A 323 -12.36 -0.66 -12.49
CA VAL A 323 -11.04 -0.44 -11.90
C VAL A 323 -10.49 0.87 -12.43
N ILE A 324 -10.22 1.80 -11.51
CA ILE A 324 -9.44 2.99 -11.80
C ILE A 324 -7.98 2.61 -11.60
N THR A 325 -7.15 2.77 -12.63
CA THR A 325 -5.70 2.59 -12.53
C THR A 325 -5.02 3.94 -12.59
N ALA A 326 -4.12 4.19 -11.64
CA ALA A 326 -3.27 5.37 -11.66
C ALA A 326 -1.82 5.01 -11.46
N ARG A 327 -0.96 5.59 -12.29
CA ARG A 327 0.48 5.38 -12.25
C ARG A 327 1.20 6.71 -12.25
N ALA A 328 2.15 6.84 -11.34
CA ALA A 328 2.98 8.03 -11.23
C ALA A 328 4.29 7.69 -10.51
N ARG A 329 5.31 8.55 -10.70
CA ARG A 329 6.51 8.51 -9.86
C ARG A 329 6.19 8.65 -8.37
N SER A 330 5.28 9.54 -7.99
CA SER A 330 4.89 9.75 -6.59
C SER A 330 3.50 10.39 -6.50
N PHE A 331 2.80 10.09 -5.41
CA PHE A 331 1.48 10.67 -5.10
C PHE A 331 1.55 11.50 -3.81
N LEU A 332 0.65 12.48 -3.69
CA LEU A 332 0.39 13.22 -2.46
C LEU A 332 -0.48 12.40 -1.51
N TYR A 333 -0.49 12.79 -0.24
CA TYR A 333 -1.33 12.18 0.78
C TYR A 333 -2.81 12.32 0.42
N HIS A 334 -3.54 11.20 0.44
CA HIS A 334 -4.94 11.04 0.00
C HIS A 334 -5.24 11.37 -1.47
N GLN A 335 -4.25 11.63 -2.32
CA GLN A 335 -4.49 12.02 -3.71
C GLN A 335 -5.32 10.99 -4.48
N MET A 336 -4.99 9.70 -4.33
CA MET A 336 -5.71 8.61 -5.00
C MET A 336 -7.13 8.40 -4.48
N PHE A 337 -7.33 8.56 -3.17
CA PHE A 337 -8.66 8.52 -2.57
C PHE A 337 -9.52 9.67 -3.10
N ASN A 338 -8.96 10.88 -3.13
CA ASN A 338 -9.63 12.07 -3.63
C ASN A 338 -9.92 11.98 -5.12
N PHE A 339 -9.06 11.38 -5.95
CA PHE A 339 -9.37 11.11 -7.36
C PHE A 339 -10.53 10.15 -7.51
N SER A 340 -10.53 9.04 -6.77
CA SER A 340 -11.58 8.05 -6.88
C SER A 340 -12.92 8.63 -6.41
N TYR A 341 -12.91 9.33 -5.27
CA TYR A 341 -14.08 9.98 -4.71
C TYR A 341 -14.61 11.10 -5.60
N SER A 342 -13.73 11.96 -6.13
CA SER A 342 -14.13 13.05 -7.04
C SER A 342 -14.57 12.53 -8.40
N ALA A 343 -13.94 11.52 -8.99
CA ALA A 343 -14.38 10.95 -10.25
C ALA A 343 -15.79 10.35 -10.16
N SER A 344 -16.10 9.68 -9.05
CA SER A 344 -17.45 9.16 -8.79
C SER A 344 -18.47 10.25 -8.41
N LEU A 345 -18.05 11.32 -7.73
CA LEU A 345 -18.95 12.43 -7.35
C LEU A 345 -19.13 13.51 -8.42
N LEU A 346 -18.17 13.66 -9.35
CA LEU A 346 -18.28 14.56 -10.49
C LEU A 346 -19.49 14.19 -11.36
N GLU A 347 -19.95 12.94 -11.29
CA GLU A 347 -21.26 12.53 -11.82
C GLU A 347 -22.43 12.86 -10.89
N ILE A 348 -22.35 12.53 -9.59
CA ILE A 348 -23.50 12.67 -8.67
C ILE A 348 -23.95 14.14 -8.51
N PHE A 349 -23.04 15.12 -8.65
CA PHE A 349 -23.36 16.55 -8.51
C PHE A 349 -23.45 17.34 -9.82
N LEU A 350 -23.18 16.76 -10.98
CA LEU A 350 -23.40 17.43 -12.27
C LEU A 350 -24.45 16.74 -13.15
N PRO A 351 -25.72 16.55 -12.71
CA PRO A 351 -26.77 16.19 -13.66
C PRO A 351 -27.13 17.34 -14.60
N ASN A 352 -26.87 18.60 -14.24
CA ASN A 352 -27.21 19.76 -15.07
C ASN A 352 -26.51 21.03 -14.55
N LYS A 353 -25.73 21.68 -15.42
CA LYS A 353 -25.16 23.05 -15.35
C LYS A 353 -23.63 23.07 -15.49
N MET A 354 -23.15 22.89 -16.71
CA MET A 354 -22.17 23.81 -17.32
C MET A 354 -22.24 23.60 -18.83
N LEU A 355 -23.26 24.19 -19.47
CA LEU A 355 -23.10 24.59 -20.87
C LEU A 355 -22.24 25.86 -20.89
N PRO A 356 -21.29 25.98 -21.83
CA PRO A 356 -20.44 27.15 -21.92
C PRO A 356 -21.29 28.37 -22.31
N SER A 357 -21.40 29.35 -21.42
CA SER A 357 -21.82 30.68 -21.82
C SER A 357 -20.76 31.23 -22.76
N GLN A 358 -21.17 31.43 -24.00
CA GLN A 358 -20.40 31.98 -25.09
C GLN A 358 -19.76 33.31 -24.70
N CYS A 359 -18.47 33.46 -24.98
CA CYS A 359 -17.88 34.79 -25.11
C CYS A 359 -18.45 35.44 -26.38
N SER A 360 -19.14 36.57 -26.19
CA SER A 360 -19.28 37.65 -27.19
C SER A 360 -18.41 38.81 -26.73
#